data_AF-A0A419EFQ0-F1
#
_entry.id   AF-A0A419EFQ0-F1
#
_cell.length_a   1.000
_cell.length_b   1.000
_cell.length_c   1.000
_cell.angle_alpha   90.00
_cell.angle_beta   90.00
_cell.angle_gamma   90.00
#
_symmetry.space_group_name_H-M   'P 1'
#
loop_
_entity.id
_entity.type
_entity.pdbx_description
1 polymer ?
#
loop_
_entity_poly.entity_id
_entity_poly.type
_entity_poly.pdbx_seq_one_letter_code
_entity_poly.pdbx_strand_id
1 'polypeptide(L)' 'MSTFEQILLREVATLPESRQADVLAFIRFLKISLPDKEKIRADFKEALRDAQETAKRLNITQEDIDAEIRAVRDGKE' A
#
# COMPACT_ATOMS: atom_id res chain seq x y z
N MET A 1 31.08 8.83 7.37
CA MET A 1 30.06 7.87 7.82
C MET A 1 29.39 8.40 9.07
N SER A 2 28.07 8.29 9.15
CA SER A 2 27.31 8.63 10.36
C SER A 2 27.60 7.62 11.49
N THR A 3 27.32 8.01 12.74
CA THR A 3 27.42 7.11 13.91
C THR A 3 26.54 5.86 13.72
N PHE A 4 25.39 6.01 13.07
CA PHE A 4 24.51 4.90 12.74
C PHE A 4 25.14 3.92 11.74
N GLU A 5 25.74 4.42 10.65
CA GLU A 5 26.41 3.59 9.65
C GLU A 5 27.56 2.77 10.26
N GLN A 6 28.34 3.38 11.16
CA GLN A 6 29.43 2.70 11.85
C GLN A 6 28.94 1.59 12.78
N ILE A 7 27.88 1.87 13.56
CA ILE A 7 27.25 0.87 14.43
C ILE A 7 26.70 -0.28 13.58
N LEU A 8 25.95 0.02 12.52
CA LEU A 8 25.37 -0.99 11.64
C LEU A 8 26.44 -1.90 11.03
N LEU A 9 27.55 -1.33 10.55
CA LEU A 9 28.67 -2.11 10.01
C LEU A 9 29.29 -3.02 11.06
N ARG A 10 29.49 -2.52 12.28
CA ARG A 10 30.07 -3.31 13.38
C ARG A 10 29.16 -4.48 13.77
N GLU A 11 27.85 -4.24 13.88
CA GLU A 11 26.88 -5.27 14.25
C GLU A 11 26.73 -6.33 13.15
N VAL A 12 26.74 -5.93 11.87
CA VAL A 12 26.61 -6.89 10.76
C VAL A 12 27.90 -7.69 10.55
N ALA A 13 29.07 -7.06 10.72
CA ALA A 13 30.36 -7.72 10.49
C ALA A 13 30.66 -8.87 11.46
N THR A 14 30.04 -8.88 12.65
CA THR A 14 30.22 -9.95 13.65
C THR A 14 29.23 -11.11 13.48
N LEU A 15 28.28 -11.00 12.55
CA LEU A 15 27.32 -12.06 12.28
C LEU A 15 27.91 -13.17 11.41
N PRO A 16 27.49 -14.43 11.60
CA PRO A 16 27.71 -15.49 10.63
C PRO A 16 27.12 -15.12 9.26
N GLU A 17 27.74 -15.59 8.18
CA GLU A 17 27.35 -15.24 6.80
C GLU A 17 25.87 -15.51 6.50
N SER A 18 25.33 -16.62 7.01
CA SER A 18 23.90 -16.94 6.88
C SER A 18 22.99 -15.87 7.49
N ARG A 19 23.40 -15.27 8.61
CA ARG A 19 22.66 -14.19 9.28
C ARG A 19 22.87 -12.84 8.60
N GLN A 20 24.02 -12.60 7.97
CA GLN A 20 24.23 -11.40 7.15
C GLN A 20 23.27 -11.38 5.96
N ALA A 21 23.05 -12.54 5.31
CA ALA A 21 22.08 -12.67 4.24
C ALA A 21 20.64 -12.37 4.70
N ASP A 22 20.25 -12.86 5.88
CA ASP A 22 18.95 -12.55 6.51
C ASP A 22 18.76 -11.04 6.72
N VAL A 23 19.79 -10.36 7.26
CA VAL A 23 19.75 -8.90 7.48
C VAL A 23 19.62 -8.14 6.17
N LEU A 24 20.35 -8.54 5.12
CA LEU A 24 20.22 -7.93 3.79
C LEU A 24 18.82 -8.13 3.20
N ALA A 25 18.24 -9.32 3.36
CA ALA A 25 16.87 -9.60 2.94
C ALA A 25 15.87 -8.70 3.68
N PHE A 26 16.04 -8.54 4.99
CA PHE A 26 15.19 -7.66 5.80
C PHE A 26 15.31 -6.18 5.40
N ILE A 27 16.51 -5.67 5.15
CA ILE A 27 16.70 -4.29 4.67
C ILE A 27 16.03 -4.08 3.30
N ARG A 28 16.14 -5.06 2.39
CA ARG A 28 15.44 -5.02 1.09
C ARG A 28 13.93 -5.03 1.27
N PHE A 29 13.42 -5.87 2.17
CA PHE A 29 12.02 -5.87 2.55
C PHE A 29 11.60 -4.48 3.03
N LEU A 30 12.31 -3.87 3.99
CA LEU A 30 11.99 -2.52 4.47
C LEU A 30 11.94 -1.48 3.34
N LYS A 31 12.86 -1.55 2.37
CA LYS A 31 12.85 -0.63 1.22
C LYS A 31 11.63 -0.81 0.31
N ILE A 32 11.14 -2.04 0.16
CA ILE A 32 9.98 -2.38 -0.69
C ILE A 32 8.66 -2.16 0.09
N SER A 33 8.67 -2.49 1.37
CA SER A 33 7.53 -2.47 2.29
C SER A 33 7.33 -1.12 2.96
N LEU A 34 8.16 -0.13 2.64
CA LEU A 34 7.83 1.27 2.86
C LEU A 34 6.92 1.65 1.70
N PRO A 35 5.58 1.52 1.84
CA PRO A 35 4.72 2.17 0.89
C PRO A 35 5.13 3.64 0.89
N ASP A 36 5.35 4.18 -0.29
CA ASP A 36 5.37 5.62 -0.46
C ASP A 36 3.98 6.09 -0.05
N LYS A 37 3.84 6.50 1.21
CA LYS A 37 2.56 6.90 1.81
C LYS A 37 1.93 8.00 0.98
N GLU A 38 2.74 8.83 0.34
CA GLU A 38 2.29 9.86 -0.59
C GLU A 38 1.80 9.24 -1.89
N LYS A 39 2.47 8.22 -2.43
CA LYS A 39 1.95 7.43 -3.57
C LYS A 39 0.61 6.77 -3.25
N ILE A 40 0.47 6.08 -2.12
CA ILE A 40 -0.81 5.44 -1.75
C ILE A 40 -1.92 6.48 -1.61
N ARG A 41 -1.63 7.62 -0.99
CA ARG A 41 -2.59 8.73 -0.88
C ARG A 41 -2.94 9.31 -2.25
N ALA A 42 -1.98 9.43 -3.15
CA ALA A 42 -2.21 9.91 -4.51
C ALA A 42 -3.09 8.94 -5.30
N ASP A 43 -2.72 7.65 -5.32
CA ASP A 43 -3.47 6.58 -6.00
C ASP A 43 -4.92 6.51 -5.46
N PHE A 44 -5.12 6.66 -4.14
CA PHE A 44 -6.46 6.72 -3.54
C PHE A 44 -7.26 7.95 -3.98
N LYS A 45 -6.65 9.14 -4.00
CA LYS A 45 -7.32 10.38 -4.45
C LYS A 45 -7.72 10.30 -5.92
N GLU A 46 -6.87 9.72 -6.76
CA GLU A 46 -7.14 9.49 -8.17
C GLU A 46 -8.33 8.54 -8.35
N ALA A 47 -8.30 7.36 -7.72
CA ALA A 47 -9.40 6.41 -7.76
C ALA A 47 -10.73 7.02 -7.28
N LEU A 48 -10.69 7.84 -6.23
CA LEU A 48 -11.88 8.53 -5.72
C LEU A 48 -12.42 9.55 -6.73
N ARG A 49 -11.55 10.32 -7.38
CA ARG A 49 -11.95 11.27 -8.42
C ARG A 49 -12.58 10.54 -9.60
N ASP A 50 -11.97 9.46 -10.06
CA ASP A 50 -12.45 8.69 -11.20
C ASP A 50 -13.82 8.04 -10.92
N ALA A 51 -14.03 7.57 -9.69
CA ALA A 51 -15.33 7.08 -9.24
C ALA A 51 -16.40 8.19 -9.24
N GLN A 52 -16.07 9.39 -8.75
CA GLN A 52 -16.97 10.54 -8.76
C GLN A 52 -17.30 11.01 -10.18
N GLU A 53 -16.32 11.05 -11.09
CA GLU A 53 -16.52 11.38 -12.49
C GLU A 53 -17.38 10.34 -13.20
N THR A 54 -17.16 9.07 -12.91
CA THR A 54 -17.97 7.96 -13.43
C THR A 54 -19.42 8.08 -12.96
N ALA A 55 -19.66 8.35 -11.67
CA ALA A 55 -20.99 8.57 -11.13
C ALA A 55 -21.70 9.76 -11.82
N LYS A 56 -20.99 10.87 -12.05
CA LYS A 56 -21.53 12.01 -12.80
C LYS A 56 -21.85 11.67 -14.25
N ARG A 57 -20.94 11.00 -14.95
CA ARG A 57 -21.09 10.62 -16.36
C ARG A 57 -22.27 9.68 -16.58
N LEU A 58 -22.48 8.75 -15.64
CA LEU A 58 -23.54 7.76 -15.70
C LEU A 58 -24.82 8.22 -14.99
N ASN A 59 -24.84 9.45 -14.45
CA ASN A 59 -25.94 10.01 -13.67
C ASN A 59 -26.41 9.08 -12.52
N ILE A 60 -25.45 8.38 -11.91
CA ILE A 60 -25.71 7.44 -10.82
C ILE A 60 -26.18 8.25 -9.61
N THR A 61 -27.40 7.98 -9.18
CA THR A 61 -27.97 8.56 -7.98
C THR A 61 -27.63 7.70 -6.76
N GLN A 62 -27.78 8.27 -5.56
CA GLN A 62 -27.65 7.48 -4.33
C GLN A 62 -28.67 6.33 -4.28
N GLU A 63 -29.84 6.54 -4.88
CA GLU A 63 -30.91 5.54 -4.95
C GLU A 63 -30.50 4.35 -5.82
N ASP A 64 -29.77 4.58 -6.92
CA ASP A 64 -29.22 3.52 -7.78
C ASP A 64 -28.17 2.69 -7.03
N ILE A 65 -27.29 3.35 -6.27
CA ILE A 65 -26.29 2.68 -5.43
C ILE A 65 -26.97 1.82 -4.36
N ASP A 66 -27.97 2.37 -3.67
CA ASP A 66 -28.70 1.67 -2.62
C ASP A 66 -29.54 0.50 -3.16
N ALA A 67 -29.96 0.58 -4.43
CA ALA A 67 -30.64 -0.50 -5.14
C ALA A 67 -29.66 -1.63 -5.50
N GLU A 68 -28.45 -1.32 -6.00
CA GLU A 68 -27.42 -2.33 -6.26
C GLU A 68 -26.94 -3.00 -4.98
N ILE A 69 -26.68 -2.24 -3.91
CA ILE A 69 -26.28 -2.80 -2.60
C ILE A 69 -27.35 -3.76 -2.07
N ARG A 70 -28.64 -3.40 -2.19
CA ARG A 70 -29.74 -4.29 -1.80
C ARG A 70 -29.82 -5.53 -2.68
N ALA A 71 -29.70 -5.38 -4.01
CA ALA A 71 -29.73 -6.52 -4.94
C ALA A 71 -28.64 -7.56 -4.64
N VAL A 72 -27.42 -7.11 -4.37
CA VAL A 72 -26.29 -7.98 -3.97
C VAL A 72 -26.53 -8.61 -2.60
N ARG A 73 -27.03 -7.84 -1.63
CA ARG A 73 -27.26 -8.31 -0.26
C ARG A 73 -28.42 -9.30 -0.14
N ASP A 74 -29.44 -9.14 -0.98
CA ASP A 74 -30.62 -10.01 -1.04
C ASP A 74 -30.42 -11.21 -1.98
N GLY A 75 -29.22 -11.38 -2.55
CA GLY A 75 -28.82 -12.55 -3.34
C GLY A 75 -29.59 -12.71 -4.66
N LYS A 76 -30.04 -11.62 -5.27
CA LYS A 76 -30.68 -11.67 -6.59
C LYS A 76 -29.62 -11.55 -7.68
N GLU A 77 -29.06 -12.68 -8.06
CA GLU A 77 -28.51 -12.91 -9.40
C GLU A 77 -29.59 -13.51 -10.32
#